data_AF-A0A6H9WSW3-F1
#
_entry.id   AF-A0A6H9WSW3-F1
#
_cell.length_a   1.000
_cell.length_b   1.000
_cell.length_c   1.000
_cell.angle_alpha   90.00
_cell.angle_beta   90.00
_cell.angle_gamma   90.00
#
_symmetry.space_group_name_H-M   'P 1'
#
loop_
_entity.id
_entity.type
_entity.pdbx_description
1 polymer ?
#
loop_
_entity_poly.entity_id
_entity_poly.type
_entity_poly.pdbx_seq_one_letter_code
_entity_poly.pdbx_strand_id
1 'polypeptide(L)'
;MSTIPTLHDGAITLRPIHVRDARDIESLLLSNRAWLQPWEATNPQGTGRWDVKGSIRSLLSQAAKHQTLPFVILLEGRIVGQLTVSGMTYGAVSSATIGYWIAKDAAGHGVMTVATALAADHCLLSIGMHRIEICIRPENDKSLRIVEKLGFRYEGLRRRFIHIDGDWRDHVCFAVVREEVPNGVLHRWRAGHADPSLASVPEGDLVRARQSLTPQPRRDAGPPTG
;
A
#
# COMPACT_ATOMS: atom_id res chain seq x y z
N MET A 1 -3.30 15.06 21.59
CA MET A 1 -2.87 14.64 20.23
C MET A 1 -2.29 13.25 20.34
N SER A 2 -2.91 12.24 19.75
CA SER A 2 -2.34 10.89 19.75
C SER A 2 -1.19 10.85 18.74
N THR A 3 0.02 10.68 19.24
CA THR A 3 1.24 10.55 18.42
C THR A 3 1.20 9.20 17.70
N ILE A 4 1.59 9.16 16.42
CA ILE A 4 1.75 7.90 15.68
C ILE A 4 2.72 6.99 16.47
N PRO A 5 2.34 5.76 16.83
CA PRO A 5 3.17 4.92 17.68
C PRO A 5 4.35 4.32 16.90
N THR A 6 5.34 3.83 17.65
CA THR A 6 6.31 2.88 17.11
C THR A 6 5.82 1.46 17.40
N LEU A 7 5.72 0.64 16.37
CA LEU A 7 5.26 -0.76 16.42
C LEU A 7 6.47 -1.67 16.16
N HIS A 8 6.52 -2.82 16.80
CA HIS A 8 7.65 -3.73 16.66
C HIS A 8 7.21 -5.18 16.74
N ASP A 9 7.99 -6.04 16.07
CA ASP A 9 7.87 -7.48 16.15
C ASP A 9 9.24 -8.11 15.83
N GLY A 10 9.90 -8.64 16.85
CA GLY A 10 11.29 -9.13 16.73
C GLY A 10 12.23 -8.03 16.24
N ALA A 11 12.97 -8.30 15.16
CA ALA A 11 13.92 -7.37 14.56
C ALA A 11 13.28 -6.31 13.65
N ILE A 12 11.96 -6.38 13.43
CA ILE A 12 11.24 -5.52 12.50
C ILE A 12 10.52 -4.43 13.28
N THR A 13 10.72 -3.18 12.88
CA THR A 13 10.13 -2.00 13.53
C THR A 13 9.46 -1.10 12.50
N LEU A 14 8.22 -0.68 12.78
CA LEU A 14 7.57 0.45 12.13
C LEU A 14 7.64 1.66 13.06
N ARG A 15 8.26 2.74 12.62
CA ARG A 15 8.22 4.01 13.36
C ARG A 15 7.74 5.14 12.47
N PRO A 16 7.19 6.22 13.05
CA PRO A 16 6.82 7.40 12.28
C PRO A 16 8.00 7.89 11.44
N ILE A 17 7.73 8.29 10.21
CA ILE A 17 8.73 8.94 9.36
C ILE A 17 9.09 10.31 9.94
N HIS A 18 10.33 10.73 9.77
CA HIS A 18 10.81 12.05 10.13
C HIS A 18 11.47 12.72 8.92
N VAL A 19 11.45 14.06 8.89
CA VAL A 19 12.13 14.85 7.84
C VAL A 19 13.63 14.52 7.75
N ARG A 20 14.27 14.14 8.88
CA ARG A 20 15.67 13.74 8.91
C ARG A 20 15.97 12.44 8.16
N ASP A 21 14.96 11.59 7.96
CA ASP A 21 15.12 10.31 7.24
C ASP A 21 15.27 10.51 5.73
N ALA A 22 15.04 11.74 5.23
CA ALA A 22 15.03 12.04 3.81
C ALA A 22 16.29 11.57 3.08
N ARG A 23 17.47 11.76 3.68
CA ARG A 23 18.75 11.37 3.07
C ARG A 23 18.87 9.85 2.95
N ASP A 24 18.52 9.12 3.99
CA ASP A 24 18.62 7.66 4.02
C ASP A 24 17.62 7.03 3.04
N ILE A 25 16.39 7.56 3.02
CA ILE A 25 15.34 7.13 2.08
C ILE A 25 15.74 7.45 0.64
N GLU A 26 16.25 8.64 0.36
CA GLU A 26 16.72 9.01 -0.99
C GLU A 26 17.84 8.09 -1.46
N SER A 27 18.84 7.82 -0.62
CA SER A 27 19.92 6.88 -0.93
C SER A 27 19.39 5.47 -1.23
N LEU A 28 18.42 5.01 -0.44
CA LEU A 28 17.80 3.70 -0.61
C LEU A 28 16.99 3.60 -1.91
N LEU A 29 16.20 4.63 -2.23
CA LEU A 29 15.43 4.71 -3.47
C LEU A 29 16.34 4.74 -4.71
N LEU A 30 17.41 5.53 -4.68
CA LEU A 30 18.36 5.63 -5.79
C LEU A 30 19.08 4.30 -6.05
N SER A 31 19.59 3.65 -4.99
CA SER A 31 20.26 2.36 -5.09
C SER A 31 19.34 1.21 -5.51
N ASN A 32 18.03 1.36 -5.32
CA ASN A 32 17.01 0.37 -5.67
C ASN A 32 16.13 0.79 -6.85
N ARG A 33 16.52 1.81 -7.65
CA ARG A 33 15.66 2.37 -8.70
C ARG A 33 15.13 1.32 -9.68
N ALA A 34 16.01 0.49 -10.24
CA ALA A 34 15.62 -0.56 -11.19
C ALA A 34 14.71 -1.63 -10.55
N TRP A 35 14.80 -1.81 -9.23
CA TRP A 35 13.97 -2.72 -8.46
C TRP A 35 12.58 -2.14 -8.18
N LEU A 36 12.48 -0.83 -7.91
CA LEU A 36 11.27 -0.15 -7.47
C LEU A 36 10.45 0.49 -8.58
N GLN A 37 11.10 0.97 -9.65
CA GLN A 37 10.45 1.70 -10.74
C GLN A 37 9.18 1.04 -11.28
N PRO A 38 9.12 -0.30 -11.49
CA PRO A 38 7.91 -0.92 -12.02
C PRO A 38 6.70 -0.86 -11.07
N TRP A 39 6.89 -0.54 -9.80
CA TRP A 39 5.85 -0.64 -8.76
C TRP A 39 5.51 0.71 -8.12
N GLU A 40 6.37 1.70 -8.30
CA GLU A 40 6.25 2.99 -7.62
C GLU A 40 5.23 3.90 -8.31
N ALA A 41 4.30 4.44 -7.52
CA ALA A 41 3.32 5.40 -8.00
C ALA A 41 4.02 6.67 -8.50
N THR A 42 3.64 7.12 -9.68
CA THR A 42 4.16 8.32 -10.33
C THR A 42 3.04 9.33 -10.55
N ASN A 43 3.36 10.62 -10.47
CA ASN A 43 2.39 11.67 -10.79
C ASN A 43 2.56 12.09 -12.26
N PRO A 44 1.56 11.88 -13.14
CA PRO A 44 1.65 12.25 -14.56
C PRO A 44 1.78 13.76 -14.77
N GLN A 45 1.31 14.57 -13.81
CA GLN A 45 1.44 16.04 -13.82
C GLN A 45 2.64 16.53 -12.99
N GLY A 46 3.47 15.60 -12.50
CA GLY A 46 4.64 15.92 -11.70
C GLY A 46 5.76 16.50 -12.55
N THR A 47 6.62 17.31 -11.93
CA THR A 47 7.78 17.95 -12.59
C THR A 47 8.93 16.98 -12.90
N GLY A 48 8.76 15.68 -12.62
CA GLY A 48 9.81 14.65 -12.73
C GLY A 48 10.95 14.79 -11.71
N ARG A 49 10.98 15.87 -10.91
CA ARG A 49 11.98 16.07 -9.86
C ARG A 49 11.63 15.24 -8.63
N TRP A 50 12.57 14.38 -8.24
CA TRP A 50 12.48 13.62 -7.00
C TRP A 50 12.74 14.58 -5.83
N ASP A 51 11.72 14.87 -5.02
CA ASP A 51 11.87 15.62 -3.77
C ASP A 51 11.40 14.75 -2.60
N VAL A 52 12.28 13.87 -2.12
CA VAL A 52 11.98 12.99 -0.97
C VAL A 52 11.60 13.84 0.24
N LYS A 53 12.34 14.92 0.51
CA LYS A 53 12.09 15.77 1.67
C LYS A 53 10.73 16.46 1.59
N GLY A 54 10.34 16.96 0.41
CA GLY A 54 9.02 17.53 0.14
C GLY A 54 7.91 16.50 0.31
N SER A 55 8.09 15.29 -0.23
CA SER A 55 7.15 14.18 -0.05
C SER A 55 6.96 13.82 1.42
N ILE A 56 8.02 13.75 2.22
CA ILE A 56 7.94 13.51 3.67
C ILE A 56 7.17 14.63 4.37
N ARG A 57 7.43 15.90 4.04
CA ARG A 57 6.67 17.03 4.63
C ARG A 57 5.19 16.94 4.27
N SER A 58 4.86 16.56 3.04
CA SER A 58 3.47 16.37 2.59
C SER A 58 2.78 15.25 3.39
N LEU A 59 3.45 14.12 3.58
CA LEU A 59 2.95 13.02 4.41
C LEU A 59 2.73 13.44 5.86
N LEU A 60 3.67 14.19 6.45
CA LEU A 60 3.54 14.69 7.82
C LEU A 60 2.41 15.71 7.96
N SER A 61 2.18 16.56 6.96
CA SER A 61 1.05 17.50 6.91
C SER A 61 -0.30 16.76 6.85
N GLN A 62 -0.40 15.69 6.06
CA GLN A 62 -1.59 14.83 6.00
C GLN A 62 -1.80 14.05 7.31
N ALA A 63 -0.71 13.58 7.92
CA ALA A 63 -0.77 12.90 9.21
C ALA A 63 -1.27 13.81 10.34
N ALA A 64 -0.87 15.08 10.36
CA ALA A 64 -1.38 16.08 11.30
C ALA A 64 -2.90 16.33 11.16
N LYS A 65 -3.48 15.97 10.01
CA LYS A 65 -4.92 16.02 9.72
C LYS A 65 -5.60 14.65 9.89
N HIS A 66 -4.91 13.65 10.42
CA HIS A 66 -5.40 12.27 10.58
C HIS A 66 -5.79 11.57 9.26
N GLN A 67 -5.17 11.96 8.14
CA GLN A 67 -5.48 11.40 6.82
C GLN A 67 -4.54 10.26 6.41
N THR A 68 -3.38 10.18 7.05
CA THR A 68 -2.34 9.20 6.74
C THR A 68 -1.53 8.79 7.97
N LEU A 69 -0.99 7.58 7.98
CA LEU A 69 0.04 7.13 8.92
C LEU A 69 1.30 6.74 8.14
N PRO A 70 2.27 7.65 7.99
CA PRO A 70 3.51 7.37 7.28
C PRO A 70 4.56 6.76 8.22
N PHE A 71 4.99 5.54 7.93
CA PHE A 71 6.02 4.81 8.65
C PHE A 71 7.24 4.55 7.77
N VAL A 72 8.41 4.53 8.39
CA VAL A 72 9.57 3.81 7.84
C VAL A 72 9.61 2.41 8.42
N ILE A 73 10.08 1.45 7.62
CA ILE A 73 10.29 0.06 8.02
C ILE A 73 11.77 -0.10 8.34
N LEU A 74 12.06 -0.57 9.54
CA LEU A 74 13.41 -0.89 9.98
C LEU A 74 13.58 -2.41 10.11
N LEU A 75 14.72 -2.90 9.67
CA LEU A 75 15.23 -4.24 9.98
C LEU A 75 16.54 -4.06 10.74
N GLU A 76 16.59 -4.55 11.99
CA GLU A 76 17.77 -4.42 12.87
C GLU A 76 18.24 -2.96 12.99
N GLY A 77 17.29 -2.03 13.10
CA GLY A 77 17.56 -0.60 13.24
C GLY A 77 17.87 0.17 11.94
N ARG A 78 18.03 -0.51 10.80
CA ARG A 78 18.29 0.12 9.50
C ARG A 78 17.01 0.31 8.70
N ILE A 79 16.82 1.48 8.09
CA ILE A 79 15.68 1.73 7.19
C ILE A 79 15.83 0.84 5.96
N VAL A 80 14.82 0.01 5.71
CA VAL A 80 14.78 -0.92 4.56
C VAL A 80 13.55 -0.72 3.68
N GLY A 81 12.65 0.19 4.05
CA GLY A 81 11.46 0.48 3.26
C GLY A 81 10.56 1.53 3.91
N GLN A 82 9.39 1.73 3.30
CA GLN A 82 8.35 2.62 3.80
C GLN A 82 7.00 1.92 3.70
N LEU A 83 6.14 2.18 4.69
CA LEU A 83 4.74 1.79 4.67
C LEU A 83 3.90 3.01 5.00
N THR A 84 2.92 3.31 4.17
CA THR A 84 1.98 4.40 4.40
C THR A 84 0.56 3.85 4.45
N VAL A 85 -0.14 4.10 5.55
CA VAL A 85 -1.60 4.02 5.58
C VAL A 85 -2.13 5.35 5.04
N SER A 86 -2.98 5.33 4.03
CA SER A 86 -3.53 6.53 3.38
C SER A 86 -5.02 6.39 3.10
N GLY A 87 -5.64 7.50 2.69
CA GLY A 87 -7.08 7.53 2.41
C GLY A 87 -7.92 7.22 3.64
N MET A 88 -7.43 7.57 4.83
CA MET A 88 -8.13 7.27 6.07
C MET A 88 -9.46 8.05 6.11
N THR A 89 -10.55 7.30 6.13
CA THR A 89 -11.91 7.82 6.23
C THR A 89 -12.55 7.29 7.50
N TYR A 90 -13.27 8.16 8.21
CA TYR A 90 -13.92 7.85 9.49
C TYR A 90 -15.44 7.84 9.33
N GLY A 91 -16.15 7.44 10.39
CA GLY A 91 -17.61 7.38 10.38
C GLY A 91 -18.14 6.18 9.60
N ALA A 92 -19.15 6.37 8.74
CA ALA A 92 -19.87 5.28 8.10
C ALA A 92 -19.01 4.41 7.15
N VAL A 93 -17.89 4.94 6.65
CA VAL A 93 -16.97 4.18 5.78
C VAL A 93 -15.89 3.46 6.59
N SER A 94 -15.28 4.15 7.58
CA SER A 94 -14.25 3.62 8.49
C SER A 94 -13.19 2.72 7.80
N SER A 95 -12.55 3.23 6.75
CA SER A 95 -11.62 2.47 5.90
C SER A 95 -10.32 3.23 5.65
N ALA A 96 -9.24 2.48 5.40
CA ALA A 96 -7.97 3.00 4.95
C ALA A 96 -7.26 2.03 3.99
N THR A 97 -6.33 2.54 3.19
CA THR A 97 -5.52 1.73 2.26
C THR A 97 -4.07 1.70 2.72
N ILE A 98 -3.42 0.53 2.66
CA ILE A 98 -1.99 0.37 2.89
C ILE A 98 -1.26 0.31 1.55
N GLY A 99 -0.22 1.15 1.42
CA GLY A 99 0.77 1.08 0.34
C GLY A 99 2.19 1.00 0.91
N TYR A 100 3.09 0.31 0.22
CA TYR A 100 4.44 0.09 0.73
C TYR A 100 5.47 -0.20 -0.37
N TRP A 101 6.74 -0.07 -0.02
CA TRP A 101 7.88 -0.56 -0.80
C TRP A 101 9.01 -1.02 0.12
N ILE A 102 9.87 -1.90 -0.39
CA ILE A 102 11.02 -2.44 0.33
C ILE A 102 12.23 -2.53 -0.59
N ALA A 103 13.41 -2.28 -0.03
CA ALA A 103 14.68 -2.50 -0.69
C ALA A 103 14.85 -3.97 -1.08
N LYS A 104 15.60 -4.21 -2.16
CA LYS A 104 15.76 -5.53 -2.78
C LYS A 104 16.41 -6.54 -1.84
N ASP A 105 17.39 -6.10 -1.06
CA ASP A 105 18.15 -6.91 -0.10
C ASP A 105 17.31 -7.36 1.10
N ALA A 106 16.33 -6.57 1.52
CA ALA A 106 15.40 -6.91 2.59
C ALA A 106 14.16 -7.70 2.11
N ALA A 107 13.90 -7.75 0.79
CA ALA A 107 12.78 -8.50 0.22
C ALA A 107 12.92 -10.01 0.44
N GLY A 108 11.79 -10.73 0.57
CA GLY A 108 11.77 -12.19 0.71
C GLY A 108 11.95 -12.73 2.13
N HIS A 109 12.33 -11.89 3.09
CA HIS A 109 12.59 -12.29 4.50
C HIS A 109 11.39 -12.09 5.44
N GLY A 110 10.17 -11.93 4.91
CA GLY A 110 8.96 -11.71 5.72
C GLY A 110 8.81 -10.31 6.33
N VAL A 111 9.79 -9.42 6.13
CA VAL A 111 9.80 -8.04 6.65
C VAL A 111 8.51 -7.28 6.31
N MET A 112 8.13 -7.27 5.03
CA MET A 112 6.92 -6.57 4.61
C MET A 112 5.65 -7.24 5.14
N THR A 113 5.62 -8.57 5.24
CA THR A 113 4.47 -9.31 5.80
C THR A 113 4.20 -8.88 7.25
N VAL A 114 5.25 -8.82 8.08
CA VAL A 114 5.17 -8.35 9.47
C VAL A 114 4.78 -6.87 9.53
N ALA A 115 5.42 -6.01 8.73
CA ALA A 115 5.12 -4.59 8.67
C ALA A 115 3.65 -4.33 8.30
N THR A 116 3.14 -4.99 7.25
CA THR A 116 1.73 -4.87 6.86
C THR A 116 0.78 -5.33 7.96
N ALA A 117 1.07 -6.45 8.62
CA ALA A 117 0.26 -6.95 9.73
C ALA A 117 0.24 -5.97 10.92
N LEU A 118 1.40 -5.43 11.33
CA LEU A 118 1.51 -4.45 12.41
C LEU A 118 0.69 -3.18 12.11
N ALA A 119 0.80 -2.64 10.89
CA ALA A 119 0.05 -1.46 10.48
C ALA A 119 -1.47 -1.72 10.44
N ALA A 120 -1.89 -2.85 9.89
CA ALA A 120 -3.29 -3.24 9.85
C ALA A 120 -3.86 -3.42 11.27
N ASP A 121 -3.13 -4.08 12.17
CA ASP A 121 -3.54 -4.28 13.56
C ASP A 121 -3.65 -2.97 14.32
N HIS A 122 -2.72 -2.05 14.12
CA HIS A 122 -2.83 -0.73 14.72
C HIS A 122 -4.10 0.00 14.25
N CYS A 123 -4.39 -0.03 12.95
CA CYS A 123 -5.60 0.59 12.42
C CYS A 123 -6.89 -0.06 12.94
N LEU A 124 -6.99 -1.39 12.90
CA LEU A 124 -8.20 -2.13 13.25
C LEU A 124 -8.44 -2.19 14.76
N LEU A 125 -7.38 -2.40 15.55
CA LEU A 125 -7.49 -2.67 16.99
C LEU A 125 -7.27 -1.42 17.85
N SER A 126 -6.36 -0.52 17.47
CA SER A 126 -6.04 0.66 18.27
C SER A 126 -6.77 1.92 17.82
N ILE A 127 -6.83 2.18 16.51
CA ILE A 127 -7.52 3.37 15.96
C ILE A 127 -9.03 3.14 15.87
N GLY A 128 -9.46 1.88 15.69
CA GLY A 128 -10.87 1.54 15.51
C GLY A 128 -11.36 1.72 14.08
N MET A 129 -10.46 1.63 13.09
CA MET A 129 -10.89 1.44 11.69
C MET A 129 -11.65 0.13 11.57
N HIS A 130 -12.69 0.11 10.73
CA HIS A 130 -13.43 -1.11 10.43
C HIS A 130 -12.73 -1.95 9.37
N ARG A 131 -12.05 -1.30 8.42
CA ARG A 131 -11.58 -1.92 7.20
C ARG A 131 -10.19 -1.45 6.77
N ILE A 132 -9.41 -2.38 6.22
CA ILE A 132 -8.11 -2.11 5.60
C ILE A 132 -8.05 -2.72 4.20
N GLU A 133 -7.63 -1.93 3.23
CA GLU A 133 -7.48 -2.30 1.83
C GLU A 133 -6.01 -2.34 1.40
N ILE A 134 -5.69 -3.24 0.46
CA ILE A 134 -4.42 -3.27 -0.25
C ILE A 134 -4.74 -3.49 -1.74
N CYS A 135 -4.23 -2.60 -2.59
CA CYS A 135 -4.39 -2.71 -4.04
C CYS A 135 -3.03 -3.06 -4.65
N ILE A 136 -2.98 -4.12 -5.45
CA ILE A 136 -1.73 -4.69 -5.95
C ILE A 136 -1.82 -4.85 -7.46
N ARG A 137 -0.77 -4.45 -8.18
CA ARG A 137 -0.63 -4.77 -9.60
C ARG A 137 -0.66 -6.29 -9.80
N PRO A 138 -1.46 -6.82 -10.74
CA PRO A 138 -1.57 -8.27 -10.97
C PRO A 138 -0.23 -8.96 -11.27
N GLU A 139 0.75 -8.22 -11.80
CA GLU A 139 2.09 -8.77 -12.11
C GLU A 139 3.04 -8.81 -10.90
N ASN A 140 2.62 -8.34 -9.72
CA ASN A 140 3.48 -8.27 -8.53
C ASN A 140 3.27 -9.46 -7.59
N ASP A 141 3.77 -10.62 -8.01
CA ASP A 141 3.67 -11.89 -7.25
C ASP A 141 4.18 -11.77 -5.81
N LYS A 142 5.23 -10.97 -5.57
CA LYS A 142 5.79 -10.79 -4.23
C LYS A 142 4.81 -10.10 -3.29
N SER A 143 4.06 -9.12 -3.80
CA SER A 143 3.03 -8.40 -3.04
C SER A 143 1.77 -9.24 -2.88
N LEU A 144 1.36 -9.97 -3.93
CA LEU A 144 0.24 -10.94 -3.86
C LEU A 144 0.49 -11.99 -2.77
N ARG A 145 1.73 -12.49 -2.65
CA ARG A 145 2.10 -13.44 -1.59
C ARG A 145 1.95 -12.88 -0.18
N ILE A 146 1.97 -11.55 0.00
CA ILE A 146 1.75 -10.92 1.31
C ILE A 146 0.28 -10.99 1.70
N VAL A 147 -0.63 -10.59 0.82
CA VAL A 147 -2.08 -10.66 1.10
C VAL A 147 -2.56 -12.09 1.28
N GLU A 148 -2.00 -13.05 0.55
CA GLU A 148 -2.23 -14.49 0.75
C GLU A 148 -1.81 -14.94 2.16
N LYS A 149 -0.57 -14.65 2.58
CA LYS A 149 -0.07 -15.02 3.91
C LYS A 149 -0.91 -14.41 5.03
N LEU A 150 -1.34 -13.17 4.85
CA LEU A 150 -2.09 -12.44 5.85
C LEU A 150 -3.58 -12.78 5.84
N GLY A 151 -4.09 -13.48 4.83
CA GLY A 151 -5.51 -13.84 4.71
C GLY A 151 -6.39 -12.63 4.39
N PHE A 152 -5.94 -11.73 3.52
CA PHE A 152 -6.80 -10.68 2.97
C PHE A 152 -7.66 -11.26 1.85
N ARG A 153 -8.93 -10.88 1.80
CA ARG A 153 -9.89 -11.38 0.82
C ARG A 153 -9.88 -10.56 -0.46
N TYR A 154 -9.87 -11.21 -1.61
CA TYR A 154 -10.04 -10.58 -2.91
C TYR A 154 -11.44 -9.94 -3.04
N GLU A 155 -11.50 -8.73 -3.60
CA GLU A 155 -12.74 -7.98 -3.78
C GLU A 155 -12.95 -7.39 -5.17
N GLY A 156 -11.98 -7.50 -6.07
CA GLY A 156 -12.18 -7.11 -7.47
C GLY A 156 -10.95 -6.54 -8.16
N LEU A 157 -11.11 -6.35 -9.47
CA LEU A 157 -10.15 -5.69 -10.35
C LEU A 157 -10.55 -4.24 -10.58
N ARG A 158 -9.66 -3.30 -10.24
CA ARG A 158 -9.75 -1.88 -10.63
C ARG A 158 -8.87 -1.63 -11.85
N ARG A 159 -9.51 -1.34 -12.98
CA ARG A 159 -8.86 -1.04 -14.27
C ARG A 159 -8.25 0.36 -14.25
N ARG A 160 -7.03 0.52 -14.76
CA ARG A 160 -6.30 1.80 -14.89
C ARG A 160 -6.34 2.64 -13.60
N PHE A 161 -6.08 1.99 -12.46
CA PHE A 161 -6.32 2.56 -11.13
C PHE A 161 -5.22 3.53 -10.66
N ILE A 162 -3.94 3.13 -10.75
CA ILE A 162 -2.82 3.95 -10.25
C ILE A 162 -1.83 4.18 -11.39
N HIS A 163 -1.39 5.43 -11.54
CA HIS A 163 -0.35 5.80 -12.49
C HIS A 163 1.02 5.34 -12.01
N ILE A 164 1.66 4.43 -12.75
CA ILE A 164 2.94 3.80 -12.42
C ILE A 164 3.74 3.68 -13.71
N ASP A 165 4.98 4.16 -13.66
CA ASP A 165 5.94 4.04 -14.76
C ASP A 165 5.36 4.47 -16.12
N GLY A 166 4.79 5.69 -16.15
CA GLY A 166 4.29 6.32 -17.37
C GLY A 166 2.91 5.88 -17.87
N ASP A 167 2.20 4.98 -17.17
CA ASP A 167 0.84 4.58 -17.56
C ASP A 167 -0.05 4.29 -16.34
N TRP A 168 -1.36 4.34 -16.55
CA TRP A 168 -2.35 3.93 -15.55
C TRP A 168 -2.47 2.42 -15.53
N ARG A 169 -2.06 1.81 -14.41
CA ARG A 169 -1.99 0.35 -14.24
C ARG A 169 -3.19 -0.20 -13.50
N ASP A 170 -3.58 -1.39 -13.91
CA ASP A 170 -4.60 -2.20 -13.27
C ASP A 170 -4.13 -2.70 -11.90
N HIS A 171 -5.08 -2.84 -10.96
CA HIS A 171 -4.82 -3.36 -9.62
C HIS A 171 -5.94 -4.31 -9.20
N VAL A 172 -5.56 -5.45 -8.64
CA VAL A 172 -6.46 -6.31 -7.87
C VAL A 172 -6.53 -5.81 -6.43
N CYS A 173 -7.72 -5.79 -5.87
CA CYS A 173 -8.01 -5.20 -4.57
C CYS A 173 -8.32 -6.29 -3.55
N PHE A 174 -7.70 -6.15 -2.39
CA PHE A 174 -7.87 -7.03 -1.26
C PHE A 174 -8.27 -6.25 -0.02
N ALA A 175 -9.03 -6.87 0.85
CA ALA A 175 -9.45 -6.25 2.09
C ALA A 175 -9.49 -7.23 3.27
N VAL A 176 -9.42 -6.67 4.46
CA VAL A 176 -9.81 -7.34 5.71
C VAL A 176 -10.66 -6.39 6.53
N VAL A 177 -11.67 -6.90 7.21
CA VAL A 177 -12.51 -6.15 8.16
C VAL A 177 -12.27 -6.60 9.59
N ARG A 178 -12.65 -5.74 10.55
CA ARG A 178 -12.40 -5.93 11.98
C ARG A 178 -12.90 -7.28 12.50
N GLU A 179 -14.04 -7.77 12.04
CA GLU A 179 -14.67 -9.01 12.49
C GLU A 179 -13.90 -10.26 12.04
N GLU A 180 -13.19 -10.20 10.91
CA GLU A 180 -12.40 -11.32 10.38
C GLU A 180 -11.08 -11.54 11.16
N VAL A 181 -10.70 -10.57 11.99
CA VAL A 181 -9.46 -10.57 12.79
C VAL A 181 -9.68 -10.09 14.23
N PRO A 182 -10.43 -10.84 15.05
CA PRO A 182 -10.75 -10.46 16.43
C PRO A 182 -9.51 -10.10 17.28
N ASN A 183 -8.42 -10.84 17.05
CA ASN A 183 -7.14 -10.73 17.76
C ASN A 183 -6.02 -10.11 16.90
N GLY A 184 -6.36 -9.56 15.73
CA GLY A 184 -5.39 -9.00 14.79
C GLY A 184 -4.90 -9.97 13.71
N VAL A 185 -4.47 -9.37 12.61
CA VAL A 185 -3.83 -9.96 11.43
C VAL A 185 -2.52 -10.64 11.80
N LEU A 186 -1.66 -10.04 12.64
CA LEU A 186 -0.35 -10.63 12.98
C LEU A 186 -0.55 -11.94 13.75
N HIS A 187 -1.45 -11.95 14.73
CA HIS A 187 -1.80 -13.15 15.48
C HIS A 187 -2.39 -14.23 14.56
N ARG A 188 -3.35 -13.87 13.70
CA ARG A 188 -3.96 -14.80 12.73
C ARG A 188 -2.91 -15.49 11.86
N TRP A 189 -1.97 -14.72 11.31
CA TRP A 189 -0.91 -15.26 10.48
C TRP A 189 0.04 -16.19 11.26
N ARG A 190 0.51 -15.77 12.43
CA ARG A 190 1.43 -16.58 13.26
C ARG A 190 0.82 -17.86 13.81
N ALA A 191 -0.48 -17.84 14.09
CA ALA A 191 -1.22 -19.02 14.51
C ALA A 191 -1.52 -19.99 13.34
N GLY A 192 -1.21 -19.63 12.09
CA GLY A 192 -1.52 -20.45 10.92
C GLY A 192 -3.00 -20.47 10.57
N HIS A 193 -3.79 -19.50 11.06
CA HIS A 193 -5.23 -19.42 10.85
C HIS A 193 -5.63 -18.56 9.64
N ALA A 194 -4.66 -17.98 8.93
CA ALA A 194 -4.93 -17.28 7.68
C ALA A 194 -5.23 -18.29 6.56
N ASP A 195 -6.40 -18.18 5.94
CA ASP A 195 -6.74 -18.96 4.74
C ASP A 195 -6.21 -18.24 3.48
N PRO A 196 -5.19 -18.79 2.79
CA PRO A 196 -4.62 -18.16 1.61
C PRO A 196 -5.57 -18.12 0.42
N SER A 197 -6.58 -19.00 0.38
CA SER A 197 -7.53 -19.09 -0.73
C SER A 197 -8.41 -17.83 -0.84
N LEU A 198 -8.58 -17.09 0.27
CA LEU A 198 -9.29 -15.81 0.29
C LEU A 198 -8.66 -14.78 -0.64
N ALA A 199 -7.35 -14.82 -0.84
CA ALA A 199 -6.62 -13.91 -1.72
C ALA A 199 -6.57 -14.39 -3.18
N SER A 200 -7.24 -15.49 -3.53
CA SER A 200 -7.22 -16.01 -4.91
C SER A 200 -7.90 -15.04 -5.86
N VAL A 201 -7.17 -14.59 -6.88
CA VAL A 201 -7.72 -13.77 -7.98
C VAL A 201 -8.35 -14.69 -9.02
N PRO A 202 -9.63 -14.50 -9.40
CA PRO A 202 -10.26 -15.29 -10.45
C PRO A 202 -9.54 -15.14 -11.81
N GLU A 203 -9.41 -16.24 -12.56
CA GLU A 203 -8.76 -16.23 -13.88
C GLU A 203 -9.39 -15.21 -14.83
N GLY A 204 -10.71 -15.03 -14.78
CA GLY A 204 -11.41 -14.03 -15.60
C GLY A 204 -10.91 -12.61 -15.36
N ASP A 205 -10.56 -12.25 -14.13
CA ASP A 205 -10.01 -10.93 -13.81
C ASP A 205 -8.52 -10.82 -14.16
N LEU A 206 -7.75 -11.90 -14.07
CA LEU A 206 -6.37 -11.94 -14.59
C LEU A 206 -6.33 -11.74 -16.12
N VAL A 207 -7.23 -12.40 -16.84
CA VAL A 207 -7.38 -12.22 -18.30
C VAL A 207 -7.77 -10.78 -18.62
N ARG A 208 -8.75 -10.22 -17.90
CA ARG A 208 -9.16 -8.81 -18.09
C ARG A 208 -8.01 -7.86 -17.84
N ALA A 209 -7.20 -8.07 -16.80
CA ALA A 209 -6.06 -7.21 -16.48
C ALA A 209 -5.02 -7.13 -17.61
N ARG A 210 -4.84 -8.22 -18.37
CA ARG A 210 -3.92 -8.27 -19.52
C ARG A 210 -4.46 -7.61 -20.78
N GLN A 211 -5.77 -7.38 -20.85
CA GLN A 211 -6.40 -6.75 -22.01
C GLN A 211 -6.28 -5.24 -21.91
N SER A 212 -5.83 -4.58 -22.98
CA SER A 212 -5.85 -3.11 -23.05
C SER A 212 -7.28 -2.58 -23.08
N LEU A 213 -7.55 -1.47 -22.38
CA LEU A 213 -8.78 -0.71 -22.62
C LEU A 213 -8.64 0.04 -23.95
N THR A 214 -9.45 -0.32 -24.93
CA THR A 214 -9.61 0.51 -26.14
C THR A 214 -10.34 1.80 -25.73
N PRO A 215 -9.77 2.99 -25.97
CA PRO A 215 -10.49 4.24 -25.74
C PRO A 215 -11.75 4.23 -26.62
N GLN A 216 -12.92 4.39 -26.01
CA GLN A 216 -14.14 4.60 -26.78
C GLN A 216 -14.01 5.97 -27.46
N PRO A 217 -14.26 6.07 -28.78
CA PRO A 217 -14.23 7.36 -29.45
C PRO A 217 -15.17 8.32 -28.70
N ARG A 218 -14.70 9.54 -28.43
CA ARG A 218 -15.57 10.59 -27.86
C ARG A 218 -16.79 10.65 -28.78
N ARG A 219 -17.99 10.43 -28.24
CA ARG A 219 -19.21 10.78 -28.97
C ARG A 219 -19.14 12.28 -29.13
N ASP A 220 -18.91 12.75 -30.35
CA ASP A 220 -18.93 14.16 -30.68
C ASP A 220 -20.22 14.76 -30.10
N ALA A 221 -20.05 15.81 -29.28
CA ALA A 221 -21.16 16.63 -28.87
C ALA A 221 -21.85 17.10 -30.15
N GLY A 222 -23.13 16.75 -30.31
CA GLY A 222 -23.92 17.16 -31.47
C GLY A 222 -23.79 18.67 -31.71
N PRO A 223 -23.91 19.12 -32.96
CA PRO A 223 -23.68 20.52 -33.30
C PRO A 223 -24.58 21.43 -32.45
N PRO A 224 -24.10 22.62 -32.05
CA PRO A 224 -24.90 23.55 -31.26
C PRO A 224 -26.17 23.87 -32.05
N THR A 225 -27.32 23.64 -31.42
CA THR A 225 -28.61 24.10 -31.92
C THR A 225 -28.54 25.61 -32.09
N GLY A 226 -28.75 26.07 -33.33
CA GLY A 226 -28.80 27.49 -33.70
C GLY A 226 -30.05 28.20 -33.20
#